data_AF-A0A534ZKR7-F1
#
_entry.id   AF-A0A534ZKR7-F1
#
_cell.length_a   1.000
_cell.length_b   1.000
_cell.length_c   1.000
_cell.angle_alpha   90.00
_cell.angle_beta   90.00
_cell.angle_gamma   90.00
#
_symmetry.space_group_name_H-M   'P 1'
#
loop_
_entity.id
_entity.type
_entity.pdbx_description
1 polymer ?
#
loop_
_entity_poly.entity_id
_entity_poly.type
_entity_poly.pdbx_seq_one_letter_code
_entity_poly.pdbx_strand_id
1 'polypeptide(L)'
;MAGSPPLAARRAADALLAFTGVAIPLSTTGMEAGVLGLAALSVAALAGGWGVVRPTPLDGVLALFGGVLALSTLASGHPLQASGWARLWIVLAYFVVFWWLRDRAHAVRLARVIVGAGALAAVYGILQHFTGADWYRTLLGRPTYVHPREAGTAGYAVVGFFRNYLTFA
;
A
#
# COMPACT_ATOMS: atom_id res chain seq x y z
N MET A 1 21.38 24.44 0.70
CA MET A 1 20.05 24.73 1.30
C MET A 1 19.03 23.84 0.62
N ALA A 2 18.21 23.10 1.36
CA ALA A 2 17.22 22.23 0.75
C ALA A 2 16.07 23.08 0.18
N GLY A 3 15.71 22.83 -1.09
CA GLY A 3 14.60 23.53 -1.75
C GLY A 3 13.25 23.05 -1.24
N SER A 4 12.21 23.87 -1.36
CA SER A 4 10.84 23.38 -1.20
C SER A 4 10.47 22.50 -2.40
N PRO A 5 9.76 21.38 -2.22
CA PRO A 5 9.31 20.58 -3.34
C PRO A 5 8.35 21.39 -4.23
N PRO A 6 8.37 21.20 -5.57
CA PRO A 6 7.40 21.79 -6.47
C PRO A 6 5.96 21.48 -6.07
N LEU A 7 5.03 22.41 -6.31
CA LEU A 7 3.61 22.22 -6.00
C LEU A 7 3.03 20.95 -6.64
N ALA A 8 3.45 20.62 -7.87
CA ALA A 8 3.03 19.41 -8.58
C ALA A 8 3.48 18.13 -7.86
N ALA A 9 4.75 18.07 -7.43
CA ALA A 9 5.26 16.96 -6.64
C ALA A 9 4.50 16.83 -5.32
N ARG A 10 4.14 17.96 -4.69
CA ARG A 10 3.36 17.95 -3.45
C ARG A 10 1.95 17.39 -3.66
N ARG A 11 1.24 17.85 -4.69
CA ARG A 11 -0.10 17.33 -5.03
C ARG A 11 -0.05 15.83 -5.35
N ALA A 12 0.98 15.39 -6.06
CA ALA A 12 1.20 13.97 -6.34
C ALA A 12 1.40 13.17 -5.04
N ALA A 13 2.20 13.67 -4.10
CA ALA A 13 2.40 13.03 -2.80
C ALA A 13 1.10 12.94 -2.00
N ASP A 14 0.32 14.02 -1.92
CA ASP A 14 -0.94 14.02 -1.19
C ASP A 14 -1.96 13.05 -1.81
N ALA A 15 -2.01 12.96 -3.14
CA ALA A 15 -2.83 11.98 -3.86
C ALA A 15 -2.37 10.54 -3.61
N LEU A 16 -1.06 10.28 -3.66
CA LEU A 16 -0.48 8.97 -3.39
C LEU A 16 -0.68 8.54 -1.93
N LEU A 17 -0.59 9.45 -0.98
CA LEU A 17 -0.88 9.20 0.44
C LEU A 17 -2.36 8.85 0.64
N ALA A 18 -3.27 9.60 0.03
CA ALA A 18 -4.70 9.32 0.09
C ALA A 18 -5.02 7.96 -0.55
N PHE A 19 -4.47 7.70 -1.75
CA PHE A 19 -4.62 6.44 -2.46
C PHE A 19 -4.09 5.26 -1.63
N THR A 20 -2.88 5.38 -1.07
CA THR A 20 -2.29 4.37 -0.18
C THR A 20 -3.19 4.15 1.04
N GLY A 21 -3.68 5.22 1.66
CA GLY A 21 -4.59 5.17 2.80
C GLY A 21 -5.88 4.42 2.52
N VAL A 22 -6.50 4.67 1.36
CA VAL A 22 -7.70 3.95 0.89
C VAL A 22 -7.37 2.50 0.54
N ALA A 23 -6.20 2.25 -0.04
CA ALA A 23 -5.80 0.92 -0.46
C ALA A 23 -5.40 0.02 0.72
N ILE A 24 -4.94 0.56 1.86
CA ILE A 24 -4.59 -0.22 3.05
C ILE A 24 -5.70 -1.24 3.39
N PRO A 25 -6.98 -0.82 3.56
CA PRO A 25 -8.03 -1.76 3.89
C PRO A 25 -8.62 -2.56 2.71
N LEU A 26 -8.23 -2.24 1.47
CA LEU A 26 -8.92 -2.72 0.27
C LEU A 26 -8.06 -3.58 -0.66
N SER A 27 -6.76 -3.32 -0.75
CA SER A 27 -5.90 -3.95 -1.75
C SER A 27 -4.42 -3.83 -1.40
N THR A 28 -3.76 -4.98 -1.21
CA THR A 28 -2.30 -5.04 -1.08
C THR A 28 -1.60 -4.52 -2.34
N THR A 29 -2.12 -4.82 -3.53
CA THR A 29 -1.55 -4.33 -4.80
C THR A 29 -1.68 -2.81 -4.93
N GLY A 30 -2.82 -2.24 -4.54
CA GLY A 30 -3.01 -0.79 -4.51
C GLY A 30 -2.08 -0.12 -3.50
N MET A 31 -1.93 -0.69 -2.31
CA MET A 31 -1.01 -0.18 -1.30
C MET A 31 0.43 -0.23 -1.79
N GLU A 32 0.86 -1.34 -2.39
CA GLU A 32 2.18 -1.50 -3.00
C GLU A 32 2.43 -0.42 -4.07
N ALA A 33 1.50 -0.23 -5.00
CA ALA A 33 1.61 0.78 -6.04
C ALA A 33 1.73 2.21 -5.46
N GLY A 34 0.94 2.52 -4.42
CA GLY A 34 1.01 3.80 -3.74
C GLY A 34 2.35 4.05 -3.04
N VAL A 35 2.86 3.05 -2.33
CA VAL A 35 4.17 3.10 -1.64
C VAL A 35 5.32 3.22 -2.65
N LEU A 36 5.30 2.45 -3.75
CA LEU A 36 6.31 2.54 -4.79
C LEU A 36 6.27 3.90 -5.52
N GLY A 37 5.08 4.47 -5.74
CA GLY A 37 4.94 5.82 -6.24
C GLY A 37 5.56 6.87 -5.31
N LEU A 38 5.32 6.75 -4.00
CA LEU A 38 5.96 7.62 -3.00
C LEU A 38 7.48 7.42 -2.93
N ALA A 39 7.96 6.18 -3.12
CA ALA A 39 9.39 5.88 -3.19
C ALA A 39 10.04 6.56 -4.40
N ALA A 40 9.45 6.44 -5.59
CA ALA A 40 9.93 7.13 -6.79
C ALA A 40 9.96 8.65 -6.61
N LEU A 41 8.92 9.21 -6.00
CA LEU A 41 8.86 10.64 -5.70
C LEU A 41 9.93 11.07 -4.67
N SER A 42 10.26 10.20 -3.72
CA SER A 42 11.33 10.43 -2.74
C SER A 42 12.72 10.41 -3.39
N VAL A 43 12.95 9.53 -4.37
CA VAL A 43 14.18 9.55 -5.19
C VAL A 43 14.29 10.86 -5.98
N ALA A 44 13.19 11.32 -6.58
CA ALA A 44 13.15 12.63 -7.25
C ALA A 44 13.43 13.79 -6.28
N ALA A 45 12.91 13.70 -5.04
CA ALA A 45 13.17 14.69 -4.00
C ALA A 45 14.65 14.73 -3.59
N LEU A 46 15.31 13.57 -3.46
CA LEU A 46 16.76 13.50 -3.21
C LEU A 46 17.55 14.11 -4.36
N ALA A 47 17.25 13.72 -5.61
CA ALA A 47 17.92 14.24 -6.80
C ALA A 47 17.73 15.76 -6.97
N GLY A 48 16.54 16.26 -6.63
CA GLY A 48 16.20 17.68 -6.67
C GLY A 48 16.63 18.49 -5.44
N GLY A 49 17.22 17.85 -4.43
CA GLY A 49 17.64 18.51 -3.18
C GLY A 49 16.48 19.11 -2.39
N TRP A 50 15.30 18.49 -2.41
CA TRP A 50 14.10 18.99 -1.72
C TRP A 50 14.11 18.61 -0.23
N GLY A 51 13.67 19.53 0.63
CA GLY A 51 13.57 19.35 2.09
C GLY A 51 12.44 18.44 2.55
N VAL A 52 12.19 17.35 1.83
CA VAL A 52 11.15 16.36 2.14
C VAL A 52 11.74 15.17 2.90
N VAL A 53 12.96 14.77 2.55
CA VAL A 53 13.63 13.66 3.22
C VAL A 53 14.06 14.12 4.60
N ARG A 54 13.40 13.54 5.60
CA ARG A 54 13.71 13.79 7.01
C ARG A 54 14.75 12.78 7.44
N PRO A 55 15.96 13.23 7.86
CA PRO A 55 16.96 12.30 8.34
C PRO A 55 16.39 11.54 9.54
N THR A 56 16.36 10.21 9.44
CA THR A 56 15.98 9.32 10.53
C THR A 56 17.19 8.50 10.95
N PRO A 57 17.31 8.08 12.23
CA PRO A 57 18.40 7.21 12.66
C PRO A 57 18.42 5.86 11.92
N LEU A 58 17.35 5.52 11.21
CA LEU A 58 17.19 4.29 10.44
C LEU A 58 17.60 4.44 8.97
N ASP A 59 17.96 5.64 8.50
CA ASP A 59 18.35 5.87 7.11
C ASP A 59 19.61 5.08 6.73
N GLY A 60 20.56 4.94 7.67
CA GLY A 60 21.74 4.10 7.48
C GLY A 60 21.40 2.61 7.35
N VAL A 61 20.39 2.15 8.10
CA VAL A 61 19.90 0.76 8.02
C VAL A 61 19.19 0.52 6.68
N LEU A 62 18.40 1.48 6.20
CA LEU A 62 17.78 1.44 4.88
C LEU A 62 18.82 1.40 3.76
N ALA A 63 19.85 2.26 3.84
CA ALA A 63 20.92 2.32 2.85
C ALA A 63 21.71 1.00 2.83
N LEU A 64 22.01 0.44 4.00
CA LEU A 64 22.65 -0.86 4.12
C LEU A 64 21.77 -1.98 3.53
N PHE A 65 20.48 -2.00 3.90
CA PHE A 65 19.52 -2.98 3.38
C PHE A 65 19.43 -2.93 1.84
N GLY A 66 19.25 -1.73 1.28
CA GLY A 66 19.20 -1.53 -0.17
C GLY A 66 20.51 -1.91 -0.87
N GLY A 67 21.65 -1.55 -0.27
CA GLY A 67 22.98 -1.90 -0.78
C GLY A 67 23.21 -3.40 -0.80
N VAL A 68 22.91 -4.10 0.30
CA VAL A 68 23.00 -5.56 0.39
C VAL A 68 22.06 -6.24 -0.60
N LEU A 69 20.83 -5.74 -0.76
CA LEU A 69 19.87 -6.27 -1.72
C LEU A 69 20.38 -6.14 -3.17
N ALA A 70 20.96 -4.98 -3.52
CA ALA A 70 21.55 -4.74 -4.83
C ALA A 70 22.76 -5.65 -5.08
N LEU A 71 23.68 -5.76 -4.12
CA LEU A 71 24.85 -6.65 -4.21
C LEU A 71 24.43 -8.12 -4.33
N SER A 72 23.44 -8.56 -3.54
CA SER A 72 22.88 -9.91 -3.64
C SER A 72 22.23 -10.17 -5.00
N THR A 73 21.56 -9.18 -5.58
CA THR A 73 20.94 -9.30 -6.91
C THR A 73 22.02 -9.46 -7.99
N LEU A 74 23.08 -8.66 -7.94
CA LEU A 74 24.22 -8.77 -8.85
C LEU A 74 24.95 -10.12 -8.71
N ALA A 75 25.18 -10.56 -7.46
CA ALA A 75 25.84 -11.83 -7.17
C ALA A 75 25.02 -13.06 -7.59
N SER A 76 23.69 -12.95 -7.67
CA SER A 76 22.80 -14.06 -8.03
C SER A 76 22.89 -14.48 -9.51
N GLY A 77 23.50 -13.68 -10.38
CA GLY A 77 23.56 -13.94 -11.83
C GLY A 77 22.23 -13.82 -12.58
N HIS A 78 21.11 -13.57 -11.87
CA HIS A 78 19.76 -13.45 -12.44
C HIS A 78 19.10 -12.11 -12.05
N PRO A 79 19.64 -10.97 -12.51
CA PRO A 79 19.19 -9.64 -12.08
C PRO A 79 17.74 -9.32 -12.45
N LEU A 80 17.18 -10.02 -13.44
CA LEU A 80 15.79 -9.85 -13.89
C LEU A 80 14.78 -10.65 -13.06
N GLN A 81 15.22 -11.63 -12.25
CA GLN A 81 14.34 -12.48 -11.44
C GLN A 81 14.23 -11.98 -9.99
N ALA A 82 14.39 -10.68 -9.78
CA ALA A 82 14.65 -10.04 -8.49
C ALA A 82 13.47 -10.09 -7.50
N SER A 83 13.03 -11.29 -7.13
CA SER A 83 11.91 -11.59 -6.24
C SER A 83 12.08 -10.99 -4.83
N GLY A 84 13.33 -10.77 -4.39
CA GLY A 84 13.64 -10.04 -3.16
C GLY A 84 13.12 -8.60 -3.16
N TRP A 85 12.94 -7.99 -4.34
CA TRP A 85 12.39 -6.65 -4.49
C TRP A 85 10.86 -6.60 -4.39
N ALA A 86 10.18 -7.74 -4.54
CA ALA A 86 8.71 -7.82 -4.47
C ALA A 86 8.14 -7.43 -3.09
N ARG A 87 8.98 -7.42 -2.05
CA ARG A 87 8.58 -7.03 -0.68
C ARG A 87 9.21 -5.72 -0.22
N LEU A 88 9.91 -5.02 -1.11
CA LEU A 88 10.59 -3.76 -0.80
C LEU A 88 9.60 -2.72 -0.24
N TRP A 89 8.37 -2.72 -0.73
CA TRP A 89 7.30 -1.83 -0.27
C TRP A 89 7.02 -1.97 1.24
N ILE A 90 7.20 -3.14 1.87
CA ILE A 90 6.96 -3.35 3.30
C ILE A 90 7.92 -2.50 4.13
N VAL A 91 9.20 -2.54 3.76
CA VAL A 91 10.24 -1.77 4.43
C VAL A 91 10.04 -0.29 4.12
N LEU A 92 9.79 0.06 2.87
CA LEU A 92 9.66 1.45 2.42
C LEU A 92 8.42 2.15 2.97
N ALA A 93 7.31 1.44 3.19
CA ALA A 93 6.02 2.03 3.54
C ALA A 93 6.13 3.00 4.72
N TYR A 94 6.83 2.61 5.78
CA TYR A 94 7.03 3.47 6.94
C TYR A 94 7.77 4.77 6.57
N PHE A 95 8.90 4.65 5.88
CA PHE A 95 9.79 5.77 5.60
C PHE A 95 9.21 6.75 4.59
N VAL A 96 8.71 6.25 3.47
CA VAL A 96 8.20 7.12 2.40
C VAL A 96 6.91 7.81 2.85
N VAL A 97 6.05 7.15 3.62
CA VAL A 97 4.89 7.81 4.21
C VAL A 97 5.35 8.88 5.20
N PHE A 98 6.30 8.57 6.09
CA PHE A 98 6.79 9.51 7.09
C PHE A 98 7.47 10.75 6.47
N TRP A 99 8.29 10.59 5.44
CA TRP A 99 8.97 11.69 4.76
C TRP A 99 7.96 12.69 4.15
N TRP A 100 6.82 12.22 3.64
CA TRP A 100 5.83 13.09 3.01
C TRP A 100 4.76 13.66 3.97
N LEU A 101 4.68 13.15 5.20
CA LEU A 101 3.83 13.69 6.27
C LEU A 101 4.41 14.98 6.86
N ARG A 102 3.71 16.11 6.63
CA ARG A 102 4.17 17.44 7.01
C ARG A 102 4.02 17.72 8.51
N ASP A 103 2.84 17.44 9.05
CA ASP A 103 2.43 17.82 10.39
C ASP A 103 1.40 16.82 10.96
N ARG A 104 1.03 17.04 12.22
CA ARG A 104 0.01 16.24 12.92
C ARG A 104 -1.33 16.22 12.16
N ALA A 105 -1.71 17.32 11.51
CA ALA A 105 -2.98 17.40 10.80
C ALA A 105 -3.00 16.48 9.55
N HIS A 106 -1.90 16.40 8.81
CA HIS A 106 -1.76 15.46 7.70
C HIS A 106 -1.80 14.00 8.17
N ALA A 107 -1.13 13.69 9.28
CA ALA A 107 -1.16 12.35 9.86
C ALA A 107 -2.60 11.96 10.29
N VAL A 108 -3.32 12.88 10.95
CA VAL A 108 -4.73 12.68 11.32
C VAL A 108 -5.61 12.52 10.08
N ARG A 109 -5.37 13.29 9.02
CA ARG A 109 -6.12 13.15 7.75
C ARG A 109 -5.90 11.77 7.14
N LEU A 110 -4.66 11.29 7.07
CA LEU A 110 -4.35 9.96 6.59
C LEU A 110 -5.04 8.88 7.44
N ALA A 111 -4.98 9.00 8.76
CA ALA A 111 -5.67 8.09 9.67
C ALA A 111 -7.19 8.07 9.43
N ARG A 112 -7.82 9.24 9.23
CA ARG A 112 -9.25 9.34 8.91
C ARG A 112 -9.59 8.68 7.57
N VAL A 113 -8.73 8.82 6.57
CA VAL A 113 -8.90 8.15 5.27
C VAL A 113 -8.86 6.63 5.45
N ILE A 114 -7.88 6.12 6.20
CA ILE A 114 -7.75 4.67 6.49
C ILE A 114 -8.98 4.16 7.24
N VAL A 115 -9.39 4.86 8.30
CA VAL A 115 -10.57 4.47 9.11
C VAL A 115 -11.84 4.53 8.29
N GLY A 116 -12.05 5.59 7.50
CA GLY A 116 -13.22 5.73 6.65
C GLY A 116 -13.28 4.64 5.58
N ALA A 117 -12.16 4.37 4.91
CA ALA A 117 -12.06 3.27 3.94
C ALA A 117 -12.28 1.91 4.59
N GLY A 118 -11.76 1.69 5.80
CA GLY A 118 -12.00 0.48 6.58
C GLY A 118 -13.45 0.29 7.00
N ALA A 119 -14.13 1.37 7.41
CA ALA A 119 -15.55 1.35 7.73
C ALA A 119 -16.40 1.03 6.49
N LEU A 120 -16.09 1.63 5.34
CA LEU A 120 -16.75 1.31 4.07
C LEU A 120 -16.51 -0.14 3.65
N ALA A 121 -15.28 -0.64 3.80
CA ALA A 121 -14.93 -2.04 3.54
C ALA A 121 -15.73 -2.99 4.45
N ALA A 122 -15.90 -2.64 5.73
CA ALA A 122 -16.71 -3.42 6.66
C ALA A 122 -18.21 -3.43 6.28
N VAL A 123 -18.78 -2.27 5.95
CA VAL A 123 -20.18 -2.18 5.46
C VAL A 123 -20.36 -3.00 4.19
N TYR A 124 -19.42 -2.92 3.25
CA TYR A 124 -19.43 -3.74 2.04
C TYR A 124 -19.36 -5.23 2.38
N GLY A 125 -18.49 -5.64 3.31
CA GLY A 125 -18.39 -7.02 3.77
C GLY A 125 -19.70 -7.53 4.39
N ILE A 126 -20.40 -6.70 5.18
CA ILE A 126 -21.72 -7.03 5.74
C ILE A 126 -22.75 -7.21 4.61
N LEU A 127 -22.81 -6.28 3.65
CA LEU A 127 -23.72 -6.38 2.51
C LEU A 127 -23.42 -7.64 1.68
N GLN A 128 -22.15 -7.91 1.42
CA GLN A 128 -21.70 -9.11 0.70
C GLN A 128 -22.10 -10.38 1.44
N HIS A 129 -22.01 -10.41 2.77
CA HIS A 129 -22.43 -11.54 3.59
C HIS A 129 -23.93 -11.85 3.43
N PHE A 130 -24.79 -10.83 3.49
CA PHE A 130 -26.25 -11.04 3.41
C PHE A 130 -26.79 -11.21 1.98
N THR A 131 -26.16 -10.60 0.98
CA THR A 131 -26.67 -10.60 -0.41
C THR A 131 -25.94 -11.58 -1.32
N GLY A 132 -24.75 -12.04 -0.92
CA GLY A 132 -23.84 -12.80 -1.80
C GLY A 132 -23.32 -12.00 -3.00
N ALA A 133 -23.62 -10.70 -3.08
CA ALA A 133 -23.22 -9.84 -4.19
C ALA A 133 -21.74 -9.41 -4.04
N ASP A 134 -20.92 -9.86 -4.98
CA ASP A 134 -19.52 -9.49 -5.08
C ASP A 134 -19.29 -8.64 -6.34
N TRP A 135 -19.42 -7.32 -6.20
CA TRP A 135 -19.23 -6.37 -7.30
C TRP A 135 -17.79 -6.38 -7.83
N TYR A 136 -16.81 -6.75 -7.01
CA TYR A 136 -15.42 -6.89 -7.47
C TYR A 136 -15.27 -8.04 -8.46
N ARG A 137 -15.98 -9.15 -8.24
CA ARG A 137 -16.05 -10.25 -9.23
C ARG A 137 -16.76 -9.82 -10.50
N THR A 138 -17.84 -9.04 -10.40
CA THR A 138 -18.53 -8.48 -11.58
C THR A 138 -17.58 -7.64 -12.44
N LEU A 139 -16.77 -6.78 -11.82
CA LEU A 139 -15.77 -5.97 -12.51
C LEU A 139 -14.68 -6.80 -13.20
N LEU A 140 -14.40 -8.00 -12.70
CA LEU A 140 -13.47 -8.96 -13.29
C LEU A 140 -14.14 -9.90 -14.31
N GLY A 141 -15.38 -9.64 -14.71
CA GLY A 141 -16.14 -10.49 -15.63
C GLY A 141 -16.51 -11.86 -15.05
N ARG A 142 -16.49 -12.00 -13.72
CA ARG A 142 -16.84 -13.23 -12.99
C ARG A 142 -18.28 -13.14 -12.47
N PRO A 143 -18.93 -14.28 -12.14
CA PRO A 143 -20.28 -14.28 -11.59
C PRO A 143 -20.41 -13.40 -10.35
N THR A 144 -21.42 -12.52 -10.38
CA THR A 144 -21.71 -11.51 -9.34
C THR A 144 -22.22 -12.11 -8.04
N TYR A 145 -23.00 -13.19 -8.12
CA TYR A 145 -23.60 -13.82 -6.96
C TYR A 145 -22.83 -15.09 -6.61
N VAL A 146 -22.34 -15.16 -5.39
CA VAL A 146 -21.63 -16.32 -4.87
C VAL A 146 -22.20 -16.65 -3.50
N HIS A 147 -22.73 -17.86 -3.35
CA HIS A 147 -23.25 -18.30 -2.06
C HIS A 147 -22.11 -18.70 -1.13
N PRO A 148 -22.08 -18.19 0.12
CA PRO A 148 -21.11 -18.61 1.12
C PRO A 148 -21.27 -20.11 1.38
N ARG A 149 -20.15 -20.80 1.58
CA ARG A 149 -20.16 -22.22 1.94
C ARG A 149 -20.76 -22.40 3.34
N GLU A 150 -21.92 -23.04 3.43
CA GLU A 150 -22.43 -23.57 4.71
C GLU A 150 -21.61 -24.81 5.11
N ALA A 151 -21.47 -25.06 6.42
CA ALA A 151 -20.71 -26.20 6.91
C ALA A 151 -21.31 -27.51 6.35
N GLY A 152 -20.52 -28.23 5.54
CA GLY A 152 -20.94 -29.50 4.93
C GLY A 152 -21.47 -29.41 3.48
N THR A 153 -21.64 -28.22 2.91
CA THR A 153 -22.07 -28.05 1.50
C THR A 153 -20.91 -27.67 0.57
N ALA A 154 -21.10 -27.84 -0.73
CA ALA A 154 -20.19 -27.29 -1.74
C ALA A 154 -20.51 -25.80 -1.96
N GLY A 155 -19.50 -24.93 -1.76
CA GLY A 155 -19.65 -23.48 -1.87
C GLY A 155 -18.29 -22.78 -1.80
N TYR A 156 -18.23 -21.48 -2.08
CA TYR A 156 -16.98 -20.74 -2.01
C TYR A 156 -16.66 -20.39 -0.54
N ALA A 157 -15.42 -20.64 -0.11
CA ALA A 157 -14.94 -20.11 1.15
C ALA A 157 -14.95 -18.58 1.05
N VAL A 158 -15.62 -17.91 1.99
CA VAL A 158 -15.57 -16.45 2.09
C VAL A 158 -14.15 -16.09 2.53
N VAL A 159 -13.29 -15.77 1.57
CA VAL A 159 -11.93 -15.28 1.82
C VAL A 159 -12.03 -13.76 1.88
N GLY A 160 -11.91 -13.21 3.08
CA GLY A 160 -12.00 -11.77 3.33
C GLY A 160 -11.03 -10.95 2.46
N PHE A 161 -11.33 -9.65 2.36
CA PHE A 161 -10.68 -8.67 1.47
C PHE A 161 -9.17 -8.50 1.66
N PHE A 162 -8.59 -9.07 2.71
CA PHE A 162 -7.15 -9.10 2.93
C PHE A 162 -6.61 -10.49 2.62
N ARG A 163 -5.48 -10.54 1.91
CA ARG A 163 -4.74 -11.75 1.58
C ARG A 163 -4.12 -12.46 2.80
N ASN A 164 -4.67 -12.23 4.00
CA ASN A 164 -4.45 -12.96 5.23
C ASN A 164 -5.81 -13.25 5.87
N TYR A 165 -6.21 -14.53 5.79
CA TYR A 165 -7.09 -15.28 6.68
C TYR A 165 -7.69 -14.56 7.91
N LEU A 166 -8.56 -13.57 7.71
CA LEU A 166 -9.39 -13.00 8.77
C LEU A 166 -10.85 -12.98 8.30
N THR A 167 -11.55 -14.02 8.76
CA THR A 167 -13.01 -14.16 8.80
C THR A 167 -13.55 -13.20 9.88
N PHE A 168 -14.60 -12.45 9.58
CA PHE A 168 -15.58 -12.18 10.64
C PHE A 168 -16.54 -13.37 10.64
N ALA A 169 -16.46 -14.14 11.73
CA ALA A 169 -17.42 -15.16 12.10
C ALA A 169 -18.71 -14.50 12.63
#